data_AF-A0A3D1X6C8-F1
#
_entry.id   AF-A0A3D1X6C8-F1
#
_cell.length_a   1.000
_cell.length_b   1.000
_cell.length_c   1.000
_cell.angle_alpha   90.00
_cell.angle_beta   90.00
_cell.angle_gamma   90.00
#
_symmetry.space_group_name_H-M   'P 1'
#
loop_
_entity.id
_entity.type
_entity.pdbx_description
1 polymer ?
#
loop_
_entity_poly.entity_id
_entity_poly.type
_entity_poly.pdbx_seq_one_letter_code
_entity_poly.pdbx_strand_id
1 'polypeptide(L)'
;MSTRKHFKKYLFLIALIGFLVVFTGCQDDISPPADISVTDITVTGAGDAITVANGSTLQMSTAELPTDATDMSVTWSVEAGTGTATISATGLLTGTGSWNSHRQGDRQ
;
A
#
# COMPACT_ATOMS: atom_id res chain seq x y z
N MET A 1 9.13 -11.58 71.90
CA MET A 1 9.27 -12.49 70.74
C MET A 1 7.95 -12.57 69.96
N SER A 2 7.53 -11.51 69.24
CA SER A 2 6.36 -11.59 68.34
C SER A 2 6.22 -10.39 67.38
N THR A 3 7.26 -10.07 66.59
CA THR A 3 7.18 -9.01 65.55
C THR A 3 7.59 -9.51 64.16
N ARG A 4 8.38 -10.60 64.07
CA ARG A 4 8.75 -11.25 62.79
C ARG A 4 7.56 -11.87 62.03
N LYS A 5 6.50 -12.30 62.73
CA LYS A 5 5.31 -12.92 62.10
C LYS A 5 4.38 -11.88 61.46
N HIS A 6 4.30 -10.68 62.01
CA HIS A 6 3.43 -9.61 61.51
C HIS A 6 4.08 -8.83 60.36
N PHE A 7 5.41 -8.62 60.40
CA PHE A 7 6.15 -8.03 59.29
C PHE A 7 6.09 -8.89 58.02
N LYS A 8 6.25 -10.22 58.14
CA LYS A 8 6.08 -11.14 56.99
C LYS A 8 4.65 -11.18 56.45
N LYS A 9 3.62 -11.04 57.29
CA LYS A 9 2.20 -10.96 56.89
C LYS A 9 1.89 -9.65 56.15
N TYR A 10 2.40 -8.52 56.64
CA TYR A 10 2.27 -7.23 55.95
C TYR A 10 3.08 -7.19 54.65
N LEU A 11 4.28 -7.78 54.63
CA LEU A 11 5.09 -7.91 53.41
C LEU A 11 4.37 -8.77 52.34
N PHE A 12 3.68 -9.83 52.75
CA PHE A 12 2.88 -10.67 51.84
C PHE A 12 1.60 -9.96 51.36
N LEU A 13 0.94 -9.19 52.23
CA LEU A 13 -0.22 -8.35 51.88
C LEU A 13 0.15 -7.21 50.92
N ILE A 14 1.27 -6.53 51.14
CA ILE A 14 1.77 -5.47 50.25
C ILE A 14 2.18 -6.05 48.89
N ALA A 15 2.78 -7.26 48.86
CA ALA A 15 3.08 -7.96 47.62
C ALA A 15 1.83 -8.38 46.84
N LEU A 16 0.76 -8.83 47.52
CA LEU A 16 -0.53 -9.17 46.90
C LEU A 16 -1.28 -7.94 46.38
N ILE A 17 -1.29 -6.84 47.14
CA ILE A 17 -1.91 -5.58 46.71
C ILE A 17 -1.13 -5.02 45.52
N GLY A 18 0.21 -5.04 45.55
CA GLY A 18 1.08 -4.67 44.43
C GLY A 18 0.82 -5.50 43.17
N PHE A 19 0.62 -6.82 43.31
CA PHE A 19 0.28 -7.72 42.20
C PHE A 19 -1.13 -7.45 41.64
N LEU A 20 -2.09 -7.04 42.48
CA LEU A 20 -3.44 -6.65 42.07
C LEU A 20 -3.45 -5.36 41.23
N VAL A 21 -2.59 -4.37 41.57
CA VAL A 21 -2.50 -3.11 40.79
C VAL A 21 -1.84 -3.32 39.43
N VAL A 22 -0.92 -4.28 39.29
CA VAL A 22 -0.26 -4.61 38.01
C VAL A 22 -1.22 -5.31 37.03
N PHE A 23 -2.19 -6.07 37.53
CA PHE A 23 -3.21 -6.75 36.71
C PHE A 23 -4.38 -5.84 36.29
N THR A 24 -4.48 -4.65 36.89
CA THR A 24 -5.51 -3.65 36.53
C THR A 24 -4.88 -2.50 35.75
N GLY A 25 -3.90 -2.80 34.88
CA GLY A 25 -3.69 -1.94 33.72
C GLY A 25 -4.95 -2.03 32.88
N CYS A 26 -5.54 -0.90 32.49
CA CYS A 26 -6.55 -0.91 31.43
C CYS A 26 -5.89 -1.58 30.22
N GLN A 27 -6.31 -2.81 29.93
CA GLN A 27 -6.11 -3.39 28.61
C GLN A 27 -7.00 -2.54 27.71
N ASP A 28 -6.51 -1.38 27.28
CA ASP A 28 -7.17 -0.63 26.25
C ASP A 28 -7.19 -1.58 25.04
N ASP A 29 -8.34 -2.17 24.77
CA ASP A 29 -8.58 -2.94 23.56
C ASP A 29 -8.55 -1.94 22.41
N ILE A 30 -7.33 -1.57 22.00
CA ILE A 30 -7.07 -0.76 20.82
C ILE A 30 -7.42 -1.66 19.64
N SER A 31 -8.69 -1.63 19.24
CA SER A 31 -9.09 -2.20 17.96
C SER A 31 -8.29 -1.47 16.89
N PRO A 32 -7.54 -2.17 16.02
CA PRO A 32 -6.83 -1.52 14.93
C PRO A 32 -7.84 -0.76 14.08
N PRO A 33 -7.46 0.42 13.53
CA PRO A 33 -8.34 1.16 12.62
C PRO A 33 -8.81 0.24 11.49
N ALA A 34 -10.08 0.36 11.11
CA ALA A 34 -10.65 -0.46 10.04
C ALA A 34 -9.96 -0.13 8.72
N ASP A 35 -9.49 -1.16 8.00
CA ASP A 35 -8.89 -1.00 6.68
C ASP A 35 -9.97 -0.79 5.62
N ILE A 36 -9.84 0.31 4.87
CA ILE A 36 -10.70 0.63 3.74
C ILE A 36 -9.96 0.24 2.46
N SER A 37 -10.50 -0.73 1.73
CA SER A 37 -9.92 -1.19 0.46
C SER A 37 -10.40 -0.33 -0.71
N VAL A 38 -9.53 -0.12 -1.70
CA VAL A 38 -9.91 0.42 -3.00
C VAL A 38 -10.86 -0.56 -3.70
N THR A 39 -11.96 -0.04 -4.22
CA THR A 39 -12.97 -0.81 -4.96
C THR A 39 -13.08 -0.43 -6.42
N ASP A 40 -12.63 0.76 -6.79
CA ASP A 40 -12.68 1.26 -8.17
C ASP A 40 -11.43 2.05 -8.52
N ILE A 41 -10.98 1.92 -9.77
CA ILE A 41 -9.84 2.65 -10.32
C ILE A 41 -10.22 3.10 -11.73
N THR A 42 -10.25 4.40 -11.94
CA THR A 42 -10.41 5.01 -13.26
C THR A 42 -9.07 5.49 -13.78
N VAL A 43 -8.69 5.07 -14.99
CA VAL A 43 -7.45 5.50 -15.67
C VAL A 43 -7.78 6.44 -16.81
N THR A 44 -7.10 7.58 -16.89
CA THR A 44 -7.29 8.60 -17.94
C THR A 44 -5.98 9.04 -18.56
N GLY A 45 -5.99 9.33 -19.86
CA GLY A 45 -4.90 10.01 -20.54
C GLY A 45 -5.09 11.53 -20.48
N ALA A 46 -3.99 12.28 -20.52
CA ALA A 46 -4.04 13.74 -20.57
C ALA A 46 -4.95 14.24 -21.70
N GLY A 47 -5.91 15.11 -21.36
CA GLY A 47 -6.89 15.63 -22.31
C GLY A 47 -7.82 14.55 -22.89
N ASP A 48 -8.12 13.51 -22.12
CA ASP A 48 -8.94 12.36 -22.51
C ASP A 48 -8.41 11.58 -23.72
N ALA A 49 -7.11 11.72 -24.00
CA ALA A 49 -6.48 11.01 -25.11
C ALA A 49 -6.43 9.51 -24.84
N ILE A 50 -6.80 8.73 -25.87
CA ILE A 50 -6.77 7.26 -25.87
C ILE A 50 -5.72 6.69 -26.82
N THR A 51 -4.89 7.55 -27.43
CA THR A 51 -3.85 7.17 -28.37
C THR A 51 -2.55 7.92 -28.08
N VAL A 52 -1.42 7.25 -28.34
CA VAL A 52 -0.09 7.86 -28.32
C VAL A 52 0.68 7.41 -29.56
N ALA A 53 1.28 8.36 -30.28
CA ALA A 53 2.06 8.06 -31.47
C ALA A 53 3.43 7.43 -31.09
N ASN A 54 4.04 6.70 -32.02
CA ASN A 54 5.39 6.17 -31.83
C ASN A 54 6.39 7.31 -31.59
N GLY A 55 7.25 7.17 -30.57
CA GLY A 55 8.23 8.18 -30.16
C GLY A 55 7.64 9.36 -29.39
N SER A 56 6.31 9.39 -29.18
CA SER A 56 5.63 10.42 -28.39
C SER A 56 5.27 9.91 -27.00
N THR A 57 4.93 10.85 -26.11
CA THR A 57 4.53 10.55 -24.74
C THR A 57 3.09 10.98 -24.47
N LEU A 58 2.44 10.30 -23.52
CA LEU A 58 1.12 10.63 -22.99
C LEU A 58 1.16 10.47 -21.47
N GLN A 59 0.81 11.52 -20.73
CA GLN A 59 0.69 11.42 -19.28
C GLN A 59 -0.60 10.68 -18.93
N MET A 60 -0.49 9.61 -18.16
CA MET A 60 -1.61 8.87 -17.60
C MET A 60 -1.89 9.36 -16.18
N SER A 61 -3.13 9.26 -15.73
CA SER A 61 -3.55 9.58 -14.37
C SER A 61 -4.59 8.57 -13.89
N THR A 62 -4.64 8.35 -12.59
CA THR A 62 -5.62 7.48 -11.94
C THR A 62 -6.51 8.29 -11.01
N ALA A 63 -7.73 7.80 -10.80
CA ALA A 63 -8.60 8.20 -9.73
C ALA A 63 -9.14 6.94 -9.04
N GLU A 64 -8.79 6.75 -7.79
CA GLU A 64 -9.17 5.60 -6.97
C GLU A 64 -10.35 5.94 -6.06
N LEU A 65 -11.25 4.98 -5.86
CA LEU A 65 -12.36 5.09 -4.91
C LEU A 65 -12.40 3.87 -3.97
N PRO A 66 -12.81 4.05 -2.70
CA PRO A 66 -13.19 5.34 -2.10
C PRO A 66 -11.96 6.21 -1.80
N THR A 67 -12.16 7.54 -1.71
CA THR A 67 -11.05 8.50 -1.53
C THR A 67 -10.38 8.42 -0.16
N ASP A 68 -10.92 7.63 0.76
CA ASP A 68 -10.41 7.35 2.10
C ASP A 68 -9.86 5.93 2.25
N ALA A 69 -9.55 5.25 1.14
CA ALA A 69 -8.86 3.96 1.17
C ALA A 69 -7.54 4.06 1.94
N THR A 70 -7.22 3.03 2.73
CA THR A 70 -6.03 2.99 3.59
C THR A 70 -4.73 3.05 2.79
N ASP A 71 -4.72 2.48 1.57
CA ASP A 71 -3.57 2.48 0.65
C ASP A 71 -4.04 2.86 -0.75
N MET A 72 -3.57 4.01 -1.24
CA MET A 72 -3.82 4.53 -2.59
C MET A 72 -2.55 4.52 -3.45
N SER A 73 -1.56 3.69 -3.11
CA SER A 73 -0.34 3.58 -3.90
C SER A 73 -0.61 2.93 -5.27
N VAL A 74 0.01 3.49 -6.32
CA VAL A 74 -0.18 3.05 -7.70
C VAL A 74 1.12 2.51 -8.26
N THR A 75 1.05 1.33 -8.84
CA THR A 75 2.14 0.76 -9.65
C THR A 75 1.67 0.64 -11.09
N TRP A 76 2.48 1.18 -12.02
CA TRP A 76 2.17 1.19 -13.44
C TRP A 76 2.83 0.05 -14.19
N SER A 77 2.11 -0.53 -15.15
CA SER A 77 2.63 -1.47 -16.14
C SER A 77 1.87 -1.31 -17.45
N VAL A 78 2.43 -1.84 -18.54
CA VAL A 78 1.78 -1.84 -19.86
C VAL A 78 1.79 -3.26 -20.39
N GLU A 79 0.63 -3.71 -20.84
CA GLU A 79 0.47 -4.92 -21.62
C GLU A 79 0.32 -4.57 -23.11
N ALA A 80 1.06 -5.26 -23.97
CA ALA A 80 1.04 -5.00 -25.40
C ALA A 80 -0.20 -5.69 -26.05
N GLY A 81 -1.12 -4.88 -26.58
CA GLY A 81 -2.28 -5.37 -27.35
C GLY A 81 -2.09 -5.21 -28.86
N THR A 82 -2.09 -3.97 -29.35
CA THR A 82 -1.99 -3.63 -30.79
C THR A 82 -0.67 -2.96 -31.18
N GLY A 83 0.18 -2.70 -30.20
CA GLY A 83 1.49 -2.06 -30.33
C GLY A 83 2.27 -2.22 -29.02
N THR A 84 3.47 -1.63 -28.95
CA THR A 84 4.30 -1.61 -27.76
C THR A 84 4.43 -0.20 -27.20
N ALA A 85 4.50 -0.12 -25.89
CA ALA A 85 4.79 1.10 -25.14
C ALA A 85 5.51 0.76 -23.84
N THR A 86 6.17 1.75 -23.25
CA THR A 86 6.71 1.69 -21.88
C THR A 86 6.02 2.74 -21.03
N ILE A 87 5.94 2.53 -19.72
CA ILE A 87 5.38 3.51 -18.78
C ILE A 87 6.35 3.73 -17.61
N SER A 88 6.52 4.99 -17.20
CA SER A 88 7.31 5.32 -16.01
C SER A 88 6.52 5.08 -14.71
N ALA A 89 7.21 5.06 -13.58
CA ALA A 89 6.57 5.03 -12.26
C ALA A 89 5.65 6.24 -11.99
N THR A 90 5.81 7.34 -12.73
CA THR A 90 4.97 8.54 -12.66
C THR A 90 3.84 8.54 -13.69
N GLY A 91 3.58 7.41 -14.36
CA GLY A 91 2.50 7.29 -15.35
C GLY A 91 2.78 7.93 -16.71
N LEU A 92 4.04 8.24 -17.05
CA LEU A 92 4.37 8.78 -18.38
C LEU A 92 4.49 7.61 -19.38
N LEU A 93 3.46 7.44 -20.22
CA LEU A 93 3.41 6.44 -21.27
C LEU A 93 4.21 6.91 -22.48
N THR A 94 5.06 6.05 -23.06
CA THR A 94 5.84 6.32 -24.28
C THR A 94 5.55 5.25 -25.33
N GLY A 95 5.04 5.65 -26.49
CA GLY A 95 4.79 4.74 -27.60
C GLY A 95 6.09 4.30 -28.27
N THR A 96 6.29 2.99 -28.46
CA THR A 96 7.52 2.44 -29.09
C THR A 96 7.28 1.76 -30.45
N GLY A 97 6.02 1.64 -30.89
CA GLY A 97 5.62 1.14 -32.22
C GLY A 97 5.06 -0.28 -32.19
N SER A 98 4.64 -0.83 -33.33
CA SER A 98 4.29 -2.26 -33.41
C SER A 98 5.55 -3.08 -33.66
N TRP A 99 5.67 -4.22 -32.99
CA TRP A 99 6.77 -5.18 -33.09
C TRP A 99 7.26 -5.35 -34.53
N ASN A 100 8.46 -4.83 -34.83
CA ASN A 100 9.02 -4.85 -36.17
C ASN A 100 9.92 -6.08 -36.36
N SER A 101 9.34 -7.29 -36.32
CA SER A 101 10.06 -8.51 -36.71
C SER A 101 10.02 -8.73 -38.22
N HIS A 102 10.65 -7.83 -39.00
CA HIS A 102 10.94 -8.12 -40.42
C HIS A 102 12.14 -7.33 -40.99
N ARG A 103 13.17 -7.08 -40.17
CA ARG A 103 14.51 -6.69 -40.67
C ARG A 103 15.58 -7.72 -40.30
N GLN A 104 15.33 -8.99 -40.61
CA GLN A 104 16.40 -9.97 -40.73
C GLN A 104 16.59 -10.26 -42.23
N GLY A 105 17.67 -9.73 -42.80
CA GLY A 105 18.55 -10.56 -43.63
C GLY A 105 18.23 -10.83 -45.10
N ASP A 106 17.39 -10.07 -45.81
CA ASP A 106 17.37 -10.14 -47.29
C ASP A 106 18.35 -9.13 -47.89
N ARG A 107 19.67 -9.40 -47.82
CA ARG A 107 20.66 -8.93 -48.81
C ARG A 107 21.88 -9.87 -48.81
N GLN A 108 21.93 -10.69 -49.87
CA GLN A 108 23.12 -11.22 -50.58
C GLN A 108 24.14 -12.03 -49.76
#